data_AF-A0A1I7UWD3-F1
#
_entry.id   AF-A0A1I7UWD3-F1
#
_cell.length_a   1.000
_cell.length_b   1.000
_cell.length_c   1.000
_cell.angle_alpha   90.00
_cell.angle_beta   90.00
_cell.angle_gamma   90.00
#
_symmetry.space_group_name_H-M   'P 1'
#
loop_
_entity.id
_entity.type
_entity.pdbx_description
1 polymer ?
#
loop_
_entity_poly.entity_id
_entity_poly.type
_entity_poly.pdbx_seq_one_letter_code
_entity_poly.pdbx_strand_id
1 'polypeptide(L)'
;MNIVVFVFLCFILKVESKVLGYDPKKETCGVFGNFHISYCEIRYDLVSAWRKNSIWWTPEQTLNMTLAELKEPCDNSFVCKENSGCFQDFVNFQYLDECIDDMFELGPMELCEQKLREVMKKKPDEVADCVKKHFENKDPEKFDCVSIKEKGECFLPDVEKHCDKSFLKVYKEHQDLRLFNRACDGRLRYKDWDYKGSQDVAIQSVPGGIKVADPKRNSTGELNSSESSYFSFVLLGFIFNWLFYH
;
A
#
# COMPACT_ATOMS: atom_id res chain seq x y z
N MET A 1 4.48 22.82 -23.33
CA MET A 1 5.62 21.95 -22.97
C MET A 1 5.10 20.51 -23.06
N ASN A 2 5.74 19.71 -23.90
CA ASN A 2 5.11 18.67 -24.74
C ASN A 2 4.50 17.46 -24.01
N ILE A 3 3.36 16.96 -24.54
CA ILE A 3 2.73 15.66 -24.27
C ILE A 3 3.74 14.49 -24.32
N VAL A 4 4.81 14.65 -25.11
CA VAL A 4 5.94 13.71 -25.19
C VAL A 4 6.68 13.53 -23.86
N VAL A 5 6.78 14.58 -23.02
CA VAL A 5 7.38 14.49 -21.68
C VAL A 5 6.48 13.70 -20.72
N PHE A 6 5.15 13.78 -20.91
CA PHE A 6 4.17 13.08 -20.06
C PHE A 6 4.12 11.57 -20.35
N VAL A 7 4.23 11.18 -21.61
CA VAL A 7 4.35 9.75 -21.99
C VAL A 7 5.69 9.18 -21.52
N PHE A 8 6.77 9.95 -21.57
CA PHE A 8 8.06 9.54 -21.02
C PHE A 8 8.06 9.43 -19.49
N LEU A 9 7.34 10.31 -18.78
CA LEU A 9 7.18 10.23 -17.32
C LEU A 9 6.45 8.96 -16.88
N CYS A 10 5.49 8.46 -17.68
CA CYS A 10 4.83 7.18 -17.39
C CYS A 10 5.77 5.96 -17.49
N PHE A 11 6.83 6.01 -18.32
CA PHE A 11 7.82 4.94 -18.41
C PHE A 11 8.82 4.91 -17.23
N ILE A 12 8.88 5.99 -16.43
CA ILE A 12 9.71 6.07 -15.22
C ILE A 12 8.93 5.65 -13.96
N LEU A 13 7.62 5.43 -14.08
CA LEU A 13 6.77 4.92 -13.01
C LEU A 13 7.13 3.47 -12.71
N LYS A 14 7.98 3.24 -11.71
CA LYS A 14 8.18 1.93 -11.12
C LYS A 14 7.03 1.62 -10.16
N VAL A 15 5.83 1.45 -10.71
CA VAL A 15 4.67 0.93 -9.97
C VAL A 15 4.62 -0.57 -10.26
N GLU A 16 5.36 -1.35 -9.49
CA GLU A 16 5.15 -2.80 -9.44
C GLU A 16 3.86 -3.05 -8.68
N SER A 17 2.74 -3.24 -9.38
CA SER A 17 1.52 -3.73 -8.75
C SER A 17 1.73 -5.20 -8.38
N LYS A 18 1.75 -5.50 -7.08
CA LYS A 18 1.68 -6.89 -6.60
C LYS A 18 0.27 -7.38 -6.89
N VAL A 19 0.10 -8.10 -7.99
CA VAL A 19 -1.17 -8.75 -8.32
C VAL A 19 -1.41 -9.86 -7.30
N LEU A 20 -2.28 -9.60 -6.33
CA LEU A 20 -2.83 -10.62 -5.45
C LEU A 20 -3.67 -11.58 -6.29
N GLY A 21 -3.54 -12.88 -6.06
CA GLY A 21 -4.22 -13.93 -6.84
C GLY A 21 -5.74 -14.04 -6.62
N TYR A 22 -6.41 -12.95 -6.24
CA TYR A 22 -7.85 -12.88 -5.98
C TYR A 22 -8.50 -11.90 -6.96
N ASP A 23 -9.71 -12.23 -7.44
CA ASP A 23 -10.50 -11.27 -8.22
C ASP A 23 -10.93 -10.11 -7.30
N PRO A 24 -10.52 -8.87 -7.55
CA PRO A 24 -10.89 -7.73 -6.71
C PRO A 24 -12.40 -7.44 -6.71
N LYS A 25 -13.14 -7.98 -7.68
CA LYS A 25 -14.55 -7.68 -7.91
C LYS A 25 -15.46 -8.73 -7.30
N LYS A 26 -16.64 -8.30 -6.86
CA LYS A 26 -17.73 -9.20 -6.48
C LYS A 26 -18.31 -9.85 -7.73
N GLU A 27 -18.59 -11.15 -7.67
CA GLU A 27 -19.21 -11.90 -8.78
C GLU A 27 -20.56 -11.30 -9.23
N THR A 28 -21.26 -10.61 -8.33
CA THR A 28 -22.56 -9.97 -8.58
C THR A 28 -22.45 -8.57 -9.19
N CYS A 29 -21.26 -8.12 -9.60
CA CYS A 29 -21.07 -6.75 -10.09
C CYS A 29 -21.75 -6.52 -11.45
N GLY A 30 -22.71 -5.59 -11.47
CA GLY A 30 -23.35 -5.15 -12.71
C GLY A 30 -22.45 -4.26 -13.57
N VAL A 31 -22.86 -4.04 -14.82
CA VAL A 31 -22.13 -3.22 -15.81
C VAL A 31 -21.82 -1.80 -15.30
N PHE A 32 -22.78 -1.14 -14.64
CA PHE A 32 -22.59 0.21 -14.08
C PHE A 32 -21.51 0.27 -12.99
N GLY A 33 -21.42 -0.77 -12.15
CA GLY A 33 -20.40 -0.82 -11.10
C GLY A 33 -19.00 -1.06 -11.66
N ASN A 34 -18.88 -1.83 -12.75
CA ASN A 34 -17.61 -1.97 -13.49
C ASN A 34 -17.12 -0.64 -14.05
N PHE A 35 -18.01 0.16 -14.67
CA PHE A 35 -17.65 1.50 -15.14
C PHE A 35 -17.23 2.44 -13.99
N HIS A 36 -17.91 2.36 -12.85
CA HIS A 36 -17.55 3.18 -11.68
C HIS A 36 -16.17 2.81 -11.14
N ILE A 37 -15.82 1.51 -11.07
CA ILE A 37 -14.48 1.07 -10.66
C ILE A 37 -13.41 1.64 -11.59
N SER A 38 -13.58 1.49 -12.91
CA SER A 38 -12.61 2.04 -13.87
C SER A 38 -12.48 3.56 -13.77
N TYR A 39 -13.58 4.27 -13.51
CA TYR A 39 -13.53 5.70 -13.22
C TYR A 39 -12.73 6.02 -11.94
N CYS A 40 -12.92 5.25 -10.86
CA CYS A 40 -12.15 5.42 -9.63
C CYS A 40 -10.66 5.17 -9.84
N GLU A 41 -10.30 4.11 -10.57
CA GLU A 41 -8.90 3.79 -10.92
C GLU A 41 -8.26 4.93 -11.73
N ILE A 42 -8.93 5.43 -12.76
CA ILE A 42 -8.39 6.52 -13.57
C ILE A 42 -8.29 7.81 -12.77
N ARG A 43 -9.31 8.17 -11.97
CA ARG A 43 -9.33 9.48 -11.31
C ARG A 43 -8.49 9.51 -10.03
N TYR A 44 -8.64 8.52 -9.17
CA TYR A 44 -8.06 8.55 -7.82
C TYR A 44 -6.79 7.73 -7.71
N ASP A 45 -6.67 6.59 -8.39
CA ASP A 45 -5.41 5.82 -8.35
C ASP A 45 -4.29 6.54 -9.08
N LEU A 46 -4.57 7.26 -10.18
CA LEU A 46 -3.57 8.12 -10.83
C LEU A 46 -3.11 9.27 -9.92
N VAL A 47 -4.04 9.88 -9.16
CA VAL A 47 -3.69 10.95 -8.21
C VAL A 47 -2.84 10.39 -7.07
N SER A 48 -3.20 9.23 -6.53
CA SER A 48 -2.40 8.54 -5.52
C SER A 48 -1.01 8.16 -6.06
N ALA A 49 -0.92 7.56 -7.25
CA ALA A 49 0.35 7.21 -7.87
C ALA A 49 1.23 8.46 -8.10
N TRP A 50 0.65 9.57 -8.57
CA TRP A 50 1.39 10.81 -8.74
C TRP A 50 1.89 11.38 -7.41
N ARG A 51 1.05 11.31 -6.36
CA ARG A 51 1.45 11.72 -5.01
C ARG A 51 2.60 10.87 -4.47
N LYS A 52 2.56 9.54 -4.61
CA LYS A 52 3.66 8.64 -4.22
C LYS A 52 4.97 9.05 -4.88
N ASN A 53 4.95 9.30 -6.19
CA ASN A 53 6.15 9.73 -6.92
C ASN A 53 6.65 11.10 -6.48
N SER A 54 5.75 12.04 -6.24
CA SER A 54 6.12 13.36 -5.72
C SER A 54 6.80 13.25 -4.36
N ILE A 55 6.28 12.42 -3.46
CA ILE A 55 6.89 12.15 -2.15
C ILE A 55 8.25 11.49 -2.31
N TRP A 56 8.36 10.46 -3.16
CA TRP A 56 9.64 9.79 -3.43
C TRP A 56 10.72 10.75 -3.96
N TRP A 57 10.36 11.73 -4.80
CA TRP A 57 11.30 12.74 -5.30
C TRP A 57 11.68 13.81 -4.28
N THR A 58 10.80 14.09 -3.31
CA THR A 58 11.03 15.12 -2.31
C THR A 58 10.37 14.72 -0.99
N PRO A 59 10.98 13.79 -0.24
CA PRO A 59 10.40 13.28 1.00
C PRO A 59 10.22 14.37 2.06
N GLU A 60 11.05 15.42 2.04
CA GLU A 60 11.04 16.54 2.99
C GLU A 60 9.70 17.29 3.03
N GLN A 61 8.91 17.23 1.95
CA GLN A 61 7.57 17.81 1.92
C GLN A 61 6.63 17.18 2.97
N THR A 62 6.97 15.98 3.47
CA THR A 62 6.16 15.23 4.45
C THR A 62 6.53 15.51 5.91
N LEU A 63 7.58 16.29 6.19
CA LEU A 63 8.11 16.52 7.55
C LEU A 63 7.07 17.05 8.57
N ASN A 64 6.11 17.84 8.09
CA ASN A 64 5.08 18.47 8.92
C ASN A 64 3.68 17.91 8.65
N MET A 65 3.56 16.87 7.83
CA MET A 65 2.27 16.29 7.49
C MET A 65 1.79 15.36 8.61
N THR A 66 0.51 15.47 8.91
CA THR A 66 -0.21 14.48 9.70
C THR A 66 -0.45 13.22 8.88
N LEU A 67 -0.71 12.09 9.55
CA LEU A 67 -1.07 10.86 8.85
C LEU A 67 -2.33 11.03 8.00
N ALA A 68 -3.28 11.87 8.44
CA ALA A 68 -4.50 12.19 7.71
C ALA A 68 -4.21 12.90 6.37
N GLU A 69 -3.34 13.91 6.35
CA GLU A 69 -2.92 14.59 5.13
C GLU A 69 -2.12 13.67 4.21
N LEU A 70 -1.30 12.79 4.78
CA LEU A 70 -0.49 11.85 4.00
C LEU A 70 -1.36 10.82 3.26
N LYS A 71 -2.42 10.32 3.91
CA LYS A 71 -3.28 9.25 3.38
C LYS A 71 -4.48 9.72 2.57
N GLU A 72 -4.76 11.02 2.52
CA GLU A 72 -5.94 11.57 1.85
C GLU A 72 -6.15 11.02 0.41
N PRO A 73 -5.12 10.89 -0.46
CA PRO A 73 -5.31 10.32 -1.79
C PRO A 73 -5.71 8.84 -1.77
N CYS A 74 -5.23 8.08 -0.78
CA CYS A 74 -5.57 6.67 -0.60
C CYS A 74 -7.03 6.52 -0.10
N ASP A 75 -7.43 7.35 0.87
CA ASP A 75 -8.81 7.39 1.38
C ASP A 75 -9.81 7.72 0.26
N ASN A 76 -9.48 8.70 -0.59
CA ASN A 76 -10.33 9.10 -1.71
C ASN A 76 -10.54 7.96 -2.72
N SER A 77 -9.48 7.19 -3.02
CA SER A 77 -9.59 5.99 -3.86
C SER A 77 -10.45 4.91 -3.19
N PHE A 78 -10.20 4.63 -1.91
CA PHE A 78 -10.94 3.64 -1.13
C PHE A 78 -12.45 3.95 -1.11
N VAL A 79 -12.83 5.19 -0.79
CA VAL A 79 -14.23 5.63 -0.74
C VAL A 79 -14.89 5.53 -2.12
N CYS A 80 -14.19 5.89 -3.19
CA CYS A 80 -14.72 5.75 -4.54
C CYS A 80 -15.00 4.28 -4.89
N LYS A 81 -14.05 3.38 -4.58
CA LYS A 81 -14.20 1.93 -4.79
C LYS A 81 -15.28 1.33 -3.92
N GLU A 82 -15.40 1.74 -2.66
CA GLU A 82 -16.48 1.29 -1.75
C GLU A 82 -17.86 1.71 -2.29
N ASN A 83 -17.99 2.96 -2.74
CA ASN A 83 -19.23 3.49 -3.32
C ASN A 83 -19.65 2.80 -4.63
N SER A 84 -18.74 2.09 -5.30
CA SER A 84 -19.11 1.26 -6.46
C SER A 84 -20.02 0.08 -6.09
N GLY A 85 -19.99 -0.37 -4.82
CA GLY A 85 -20.66 -1.58 -4.36
C GLY A 85 -20.13 -2.89 -4.96
N CYS A 86 -19.11 -2.80 -5.82
CA CYS A 86 -18.63 -3.91 -6.64
C CYS A 86 -17.26 -4.44 -6.24
N PHE A 87 -16.53 -3.72 -5.39
CA PHE A 87 -15.22 -4.14 -4.91
C PHE A 87 -15.38 -5.02 -3.67
N GLN A 88 -14.61 -6.10 -3.59
CA GLN A 88 -14.59 -6.94 -2.40
C GLN A 88 -13.98 -6.16 -1.23
N ASP A 89 -14.66 -6.13 -0.10
CA ASP A 89 -14.30 -5.30 1.05
C ASP A 89 -12.85 -5.54 1.52
N PHE A 90 -12.48 -6.82 1.69
CA PHE A 90 -11.12 -7.16 2.11
C PHE A 90 -10.06 -6.69 1.11
N VAL A 91 -10.33 -6.78 -0.19
CA VAL A 91 -9.38 -6.36 -1.22
C VAL A 91 -9.23 -4.84 -1.20
N ASN A 92 -10.34 -4.10 -1.00
CA ASN A 92 -10.29 -2.64 -0.91
C ASN A 92 -9.45 -2.18 0.29
N PHE A 93 -9.64 -2.81 1.46
CA PHE A 93 -8.84 -2.53 2.65
C PHE A 93 -7.36 -2.90 2.49
N GLN A 94 -7.04 -3.98 1.76
CA GLN A 94 -5.66 -4.33 1.46
C GLN A 94 -4.99 -3.27 0.56
N TYR A 95 -5.66 -2.82 -0.50
CA TYR A 95 -5.13 -1.73 -1.33
C TYR A 95 -5.01 -0.41 -0.57
N LEU A 96 -5.93 -0.12 0.35
CA LEU A 96 -5.84 1.04 1.24
C LEU A 96 -4.57 0.95 2.10
N ASP A 97 -4.32 -0.19 2.75
CA ASP A 97 -3.13 -0.42 3.57
C ASP A 97 -1.84 -0.23 2.76
N GLU A 98 -1.73 -0.91 1.62
CA GLU A 98 -0.55 -0.83 0.75
C GLU A 98 -0.31 0.60 0.25
N CYS A 99 -1.38 1.31 -0.12
CA CYS A 99 -1.27 2.70 -0.54
C CYS A 99 -0.72 3.61 0.56
N ILE A 100 -1.20 3.45 1.79
CA ILE A 100 -0.78 4.25 2.95
C ILE A 100 0.66 3.91 3.34
N ASP A 101 1.00 2.62 3.38
CA ASP A 101 2.34 2.14 3.70
C ASP A 101 3.36 2.69 2.70
N ASP A 102 3.07 2.64 1.39
CA ASP A 102 3.94 3.24 0.37
C ASP A 102 4.19 4.73 0.62
N MET A 103 3.13 5.51 0.92
CA MET A 103 3.27 6.95 1.19
C MET A 103 4.11 7.22 2.44
N PHE A 104 3.97 6.37 3.45
CA PHE A 104 4.68 6.47 4.71
C PHE A 104 6.17 6.10 4.56
N GLU A 105 6.44 4.96 3.92
CA GLU A 105 7.78 4.44 3.67
C GLU A 105 8.58 5.39 2.77
N LEU A 106 7.99 5.86 1.66
CA LEU A 106 8.66 6.79 0.73
C LEU A 106 8.85 8.21 1.28
N GLY A 107 8.08 8.58 2.31
CA GLY A 107 8.02 9.94 2.83
C GLY A 107 8.67 10.06 4.21
N PRO A 108 7.88 10.15 5.29
CA PRO A 108 8.40 10.46 6.61
C PRO A 108 9.28 9.35 7.19
N MET A 109 9.05 8.08 6.83
CA MET A 109 9.89 6.97 7.27
C MET A 109 11.26 6.99 6.61
N GLU A 110 11.35 7.24 5.30
CA GLU A 110 12.64 7.40 4.58
C GLU A 110 13.53 8.45 5.27
N LEU A 111 12.97 9.58 5.69
CA LEU A 111 13.71 10.62 6.42
C LEU A 111 14.23 10.13 7.79
N CYS A 112 13.42 9.33 8.50
CA CYS A 112 13.84 8.70 9.75
C CYS A 112 14.92 7.64 9.51
N GLU A 113 14.77 6.80 8.50
CA GLU A 113 15.77 5.80 8.12
C GLU A 113 17.11 6.43 7.75
N GLN A 114 17.11 7.54 7.01
CA GLN A 114 18.33 8.28 6.71
C GLN A 114 19.07 8.70 7.99
N LYS A 115 18.35 9.24 8.98
CA LYS A 115 18.92 9.56 10.30
C LYS A 115 19.46 8.32 11.01
N LEU A 116 18.70 7.22 11.02
CA LEU A 116 19.14 5.96 11.64
C LEU A 116 20.40 5.40 10.96
N ARG A 117 20.51 5.48 9.64
CA ARG A 117 21.72 5.08 8.88
C ARG A 117 22.91 5.97 9.22
N GLU A 118 22.71 7.27 9.44
CA GLU A 118 23.77 8.18 9.90
C GLU A 118 24.24 7.85 11.32
N VAL A 119 23.30 7.59 12.24
CA VAL A 119 23.61 7.17 13.61
C VAL A 119 24.38 5.86 13.59
N MET A 120 23.94 4.87 12.80
CA MET A 120 24.60 3.58 12.65
C MET A 120 26.05 3.71 12.16
N LYS A 121 26.33 4.64 11.23
CA LYS A 121 27.70 4.91 10.75
C LYS A 121 28.60 5.52 11.82
N LYS A 122 28.06 6.35 12.70
CA LYS A 122 28.82 7.06 13.75
C LYS A 122 28.95 6.22 15.02
N LYS A 123 27.90 5.49 15.37
CA LYS A 123 27.70 4.77 16.64
C LYS A 123 26.79 3.55 16.42
N PRO A 124 27.34 2.44 15.92
CA PRO A 124 26.55 1.25 15.60
C PRO A 124 25.85 0.65 16.83
N ASP A 125 26.41 0.81 18.03
CA ASP A 125 25.83 0.25 19.27
C ASP A 125 24.58 1.00 19.76
N GLU A 126 24.25 2.16 19.17
CA GLU A 126 23.10 2.96 19.59
C GLU A 126 21.80 2.63 18.84
N VAL A 127 21.86 1.78 17.81
CA VAL A 127 20.72 1.31 17.00
C VAL A 127 20.47 -0.17 17.32
N ALA A 128 19.21 -0.59 17.41
CA ALA A 128 18.85 -1.97 17.72
C ALA A 128 19.29 -2.94 16.61
N ASP A 129 19.69 -4.16 17.00
CA ASP A 129 20.17 -5.17 16.05
C ASP A 129 19.10 -5.61 15.04
N CYS A 130 17.82 -5.57 15.44
CA CYS A 130 16.71 -5.88 14.54
C CYS A 130 16.58 -4.85 13.40
N VAL A 131 16.82 -3.55 13.69
CA VAL A 131 16.81 -2.47 12.69
C VAL A 131 18.01 -2.59 11.75
N LYS A 132 19.21 -2.92 12.28
CA LYS A 132 20.39 -3.20 11.45
C LYS A 132 20.12 -4.34 10.47
N LYS A 133 19.55 -5.44 10.96
CA LYS A 133 19.18 -6.59 10.13
C LYS A 133 18.15 -6.22 9.07
N HIS A 134 17.22 -5.33 9.38
CA HIS A 134 16.26 -4.81 8.39
C HIS A 134 16.97 -4.07 7.25
N PHE A 135 17.97 -3.25 7.56
CA PHE A 135 18.76 -2.55 6.53
C PHE A 135 19.67 -3.47 5.70
N GLU A 136 20.06 -4.63 6.22
CA GLU A 136 20.88 -5.64 5.52
C GLU A 136 20.03 -6.58 4.65
N ASN A 137 18.83 -6.91 5.11
CA ASN A 137 17.92 -7.80 4.40
C ASN A 137 17.30 -7.11 3.19
N LYS A 138 17.47 -7.71 2.00
CA LYS A 138 16.79 -7.29 0.76
C LYS A 138 15.50 -8.07 0.49
N ASP A 139 15.00 -8.80 1.49
CA ASP A 139 13.82 -9.64 1.31
C ASP A 139 12.59 -8.76 1.06
N PRO A 140 11.68 -9.19 0.16
CA PRO A 140 10.45 -8.45 -0.08
C PRO A 140 9.65 -8.37 1.21
N GLU A 141 9.23 -7.16 1.55
CA GLU A 141 8.44 -6.90 2.74
C GLU A 141 7.15 -7.73 2.72
N LYS A 142 6.86 -8.35 3.86
CA LYS A 142 5.68 -9.18 4.08
C LYS A 142 4.59 -8.34 4.72
N PHE A 143 3.39 -8.38 4.14
CA PHE A 143 2.22 -7.60 4.57
C PHE A 143 1.27 -8.41 5.47
N ASP A 144 1.82 -9.33 6.25
CA ASP A 144 1.05 -10.11 7.22
C ASP A 144 1.08 -9.46 8.61
N CYS A 145 0.10 -9.79 9.44
CA CYS A 145 -0.07 -9.19 10.77
C CYS A 145 1.16 -9.35 11.68
N VAL A 146 1.87 -10.48 11.59
CA VAL A 146 3.03 -10.75 12.42
C VAL A 146 4.17 -9.85 11.98
N SER A 147 4.43 -9.81 10.66
CA SER A 147 5.48 -8.97 10.07
C SER A 147 5.27 -7.47 10.36
N ILE A 148 4.03 -6.96 10.24
CA ILE A 148 3.71 -5.57 10.56
C ILE A 148 4.00 -5.27 12.04
N LYS A 149 3.51 -6.13 12.94
CA LYS A 149 3.70 -5.95 14.38
C LYS A 149 5.17 -6.02 14.78
N GLU A 150 5.90 -7.02 14.29
CA GLU A 150 7.33 -7.21 14.59
C GLU A 150 8.17 -6.05 14.07
N LYS A 151 7.91 -5.56 12.84
CA LYS A 151 8.58 -4.37 12.29
C LYS A 151 8.27 -3.14 13.14
N GLY A 152 6.99 -2.93 13.48
CA GLY A 152 6.52 -1.84 14.33
C GLY A 152 7.21 -1.79 15.70
N GLU A 153 7.26 -2.92 16.40
CA GLU A 153 7.88 -3.04 17.72
C GLU A 153 9.41 -2.93 17.66
N CYS A 154 10.04 -3.43 16.60
CA CYS A 154 11.48 -3.35 16.39
C CYS A 154 11.97 -1.90 16.21
N PHE A 155 11.30 -1.12 15.37
CA PHE A 155 11.74 0.24 15.03
C PHE A 155 11.36 1.27 16.09
N LEU A 156 10.29 1.04 16.87
CA LEU A 156 9.74 2.02 17.80
C LEU A 156 10.78 2.65 18.76
N PRO A 157 11.67 1.89 19.43
CA PRO A 157 12.66 2.47 20.34
C PRO A 157 13.66 3.40 19.64
N ASP A 158 14.09 3.03 18.43
CA ASP A 158 15.04 3.80 17.64
C ASP A 158 14.38 5.06 17.05
N VAL A 159 13.12 4.96 16.63
CA VAL A 159 12.30 6.10 16.20
C VAL A 159 12.15 7.10 17.34
N GLU A 160 11.81 6.65 18.55
CA GLU A 160 11.62 7.51 19.72
C GLU A 160 12.92 8.22 20.13
N LYS A 161 14.07 7.54 20.00
CA LYS A 161 15.36 8.05 20.43
C LYS A 161 16.03 8.97 19.41
N HIS A 162 15.95 8.64 18.12
CA HIS A 162 16.80 9.24 17.08
C HIS A 162 16.03 10.05 16.03
N CYS A 163 14.74 9.82 15.85
CA CYS A 163 13.92 10.55 14.87
C CYS A 163 13.18 11.74 15.50
N ASP A 164 12.52 12.55 14.68
CA ASP A 164 11.87 13.77 15.17
C ASP A 164 10.69 13.44 16.10
N LYS A 165 10.51 14.23 17.16
CA LYS A 165 9.41 14.01 18.13
C LYS A 165 8.02 14.07 17.50
N SER A 166 7.84 14.92 16.49
CA SER A 166 6.60 15.00 15.71
C SER A 166 6.35 13.71 14.92
N PHE A 167 7.41 13.08 14.41
CA PHE A 167 7.33 11.83 13.65
C PHE A 167 6.90 10.65 14.51
N LEU A 168 7.32 10.58 15.78
CA LEU A 168 6.91 9.49 16.68
C LEU A 168 5.38 9.31 16.77
N LYS A 169 4.64 10.42 16.74
CA LYS A 169 3.17 10.38 16.71
C LYS A 169 2.65 9.76 15.42
N VAL A 170 3.14 10.23 14.27
CA VAL A 170 2.76 9.72 12.93
C VAL A 170 3.12 8.24 12.81
N TYR A 171 4.29 7.84 13.31
CA TYR A 171 4.73 6.44 13.33
C TYR A 171 3.76 5.54 14.10
N LYS A 172 3.38 5.93 15.32
CA LYS A 172 2.42 5.14 16.14
C LYS A 172 1.05 5.06 15.49
N GLU A 173 0.55 6.18 14.96
CA GLU A 173 -0.73 6.21 14.23
C GLU A 173 -0.70 5.32 12.99
N HIS A 174 0.42 5.32 12.25
CA HIS A 174 0.62 4.47 11.09
C HIS A 174 0.58 2.98 11.46
N GLN A 175 1.34 2.55 12.47
CA GLN A 175 1.35 1.16 12.92
C GLN A 175 -0.04 0.68 13.39
N ASP A 176 -0.76 1.50 14.16
CA ASP A 176 -2.13 1.18 14.59
C ASP A 176 -3.08 1.04 13.39
N LEU A 177 -2.98 1.95 12.42
CA LEU A 177 -3.83 1.95 11.23
C LEU A 177 -3.57 0.74 10.34
N ARG A 178 -2.32 0.31 10.20
CA ARG A 178 -1.99 -0.91 9.44
C ARG A 178 -2.61 -2.15 10.07
N LEU A 179 -2.48 -2.30 11.39
CA LEU A 179 -3.10 -3.41 12.11
C LEU A 179 -4.64 -3.39 11.99
N PHE A 180 -5.26 -2.21 11.96
CA PHE A 180 -6.69 -2.05 11.71
C PHE A 180 -7.08 -2.47 10.28
N ASN A 181 -6.46 -1.88 9.26
CA ASN A 181 -6.82 -2.11 7.85
C ASN A 181 -6.63 -3.58 7.44
N ARG A 182 -5.65 -4.26 8.04
CA ARG A 182 -5.38 -5.69 7.84
C ARG A 182 -6.22 -6.61 8.74
N ALA A 183 -7.16 -6.06 9.51
CA ALA A 183 -8.02 -6.77 10.46
C ALA A 183 -7.23 -7.61 11.49
N CYS A 184 -6.03 -7.18 11.86
CA CYS A 184 -5.13 -7.88 12.77
C CYS A 184 -5.47 -7.68 14.25
N ASP A 185 -6.14 -6.58 14.59
CA ASP A 185 -6.44 -6.18 15.97
C ASP A 185 -7.88 -6.52 16.43
N GLY A 186 -8.68 -7.10 15.53
CA GLY A 186 -10.07 -7.49 15.79
C GLY A 186 -11.10 -6.35 15.81
N ARG A 187 -10.70 -5.09 15.60
CA ARG A 187 -11.63 -3.94 15.49
C ARG A 187 -12.36 -3.92 14.14
N LEU A 188 -11.73 -4.45 13.09
CA LEU A 188 -12.30 -4.56 11.75
C LEU A 188 -12.69 -6.02 11.44
N ARG A 189 -13.82 -6.20 10.77
CA ARG A 189 -14.22 -7.46 10.14
C ARG A 189 -14.70 -7.18 8.72
N TYR A 190 -14.09 -7.83 7.73
CA TYR A 190 -14.47 -7.62 6.34
C TYR A 190 -15.87 -8.17 6.04
N LYS A 191 -16.67 -7.39 5.32
CA LYS A 191 -18.07 -7.71 5.00
C LYS A 191 -18.22 -8.90 4.04
N ASP A 192 -17.30 -9.03 3.08
CA ASP A 192 -17.43 -9.97 1.94
C ASP A 192 -16.52 -11.22 2.03
N TRP A 193 -15.78 -11.41 3.13
CA TRP A 193 -14.80 -12.50 3.25
C TRP A 193 -15.42 -13.91 3.31
N ASP A 194 -16.74 -14.00 3.47
CA ASP A 194 -17.43 -15.24 3.87
C ASP A 194 -18.25 -15.92 2.75
N TYR A 195 -17.83 -15.83 1.48
CA TYR A 195 -18.63 -16.43 0.39
C TYR A 195 -18.51 -17.95 0.24
N LYS A 196 -17.72 -18.67 1.07
CA LYS A 196 -17.78 -20.14 1.23
C LYS A 196 -16.84 -20.63 2.36
N GLY A 197 -17.26 -20.45 3.60
CA GLY A 197 -16.86 -21.33 4.70
C GLY A 197 -15.66 -20.90 5.55
N SER A 198 -15.97 -20.60 6.81
CA SER A 198 -15.11 -20.52 7.99
C SER A 198 -14.24 -19.25 8.13
N GLN A 199 -14.79 -18.27 8.86
CA GLN A 199 -14.02 -17.27 9.62
C GLN A 199 -13.00 -17.90 10.59
N ASP A 200 -13.18 -19.17 10.96
CA ASP A 200 -12.44 -19.83 12.05
C ASP A 200 -11.03 -20.32 11.69
N VAL A 201 -10.60 -20.28 10.42
CA VAL A 201 -9.27 -20.78 10.00
C VAL A 201 -8.27 -19.66 9.69
N ALA A 202 -8.73 -18.45 9.34
CA ALA A 202 -7.85 -17.32 9.00
C ALA A 202 -7.61 -16.34 10.16
N ILE A 203 -8.47 -16.34 11.19
CA ILE A 203 -8.35 -15.50 12.39
C ILE A 203 -7.58 -16.25 13.51
N GLN A 204 -7.31 -17.54 13.34
CA GLN A 204 -6.42 -18.27 14.24
C GLN A 204 -4.96 -17.86 13.97
N SER A 205 -4.52 -16.89 14.76
CA SER A 205 -3.22 -16.92 15.42
C SER A 205 -2.62 -18.33 15.49
N VAL A 206 -1.68 -18.64 14.59
CA VAL A 206 -0.79 -19.79 14.78
C VAL A 206 0.65 -19.25 14.87
N PRO A 207 1.31 -19.37 16.03
CA PRO A 207 2.73 -19.11 16.14
C PRO A 207 3.49 -20.19 15.35
N GLY A 208 4.32 -19.75 14.41
CA GLY A 208 5.02 -20.62 13.47
C GLY A 208 4.28 -20.70 12.14
N GLY A 209 4.61 -19.77 11.23
CA GLY A 209 3.98 -19.68 9.92
C GLY A 209 4.04 -21.01 9.15
N ILE A 210 2.93 -21.40 8.53
CA ILE A 210 2.91 -22.51 7.58
C ILE A 210 2.10 -22.15 6.34
N LYS A 211 2.74 -22.47 5.22
CA LYS A 211 2.27 -22.67 3.85
C LYS A 211 0.80 -23.09 3.76
N VAL A 212 0.00 -22.30 3.06
CA VAL A 212 -1.29 -22.78 2.55
C VAL A 212 -0.99 -23.68 1.35
N ALA A 213 -1.16 -24.99 1.55
CA ALA A 213 -1.34 -25.93 0.43
C ALA A 213 -2.79 -25.81 -0.03
N ASP A 214 -2.98 -25.30 -1.24
CA ASP A 214 -4.28 -25.18 -1.90
C ASP A 214 -4.81 -26.57 -2.32
N PRO A 215 -5.97 -27.03 -1.81
CA PRO A 215 -6.57 -28.30 -2.20
C PRO A 215 -7.05 -28.35 -3.66
N LYS A 216 -7.04 -27.24 -4.40
CA LYS A 216 -7.39 -27.20 -5.83
C LYS A 216 -6.19 -27.28 -6.78
N ARG A 217 -4.95 -27.31 -6.28
CA ARG A 217 -3.74 -27.33 -7.12
C ARG A 217 -3.21 -28.73 -7.41
N ASN A 218 -4.10 -29.66 -7.73
CA ASN A 218 -3.74 -30.98 -8.28
C ASN A 218 -4.08 -31.14 -9.77
N SER A 219 -4.43 -30.05 -10.46
CA SER A 219 -4.31 -30.01 -11.92
C SER A 219 -2.98 -29.36 -12.27
N THR A 220 -2.05 -30.17 -12.78
CA THR A 220 -0.91 -29.76 -13.61
C THR A 220 -1.44 -28.85 -14.73
N GLY A 221 -1.46 -27.54 -14.47
CA GLY A 221 -1.75 -26.50 -15.45
C GLY A 221 -0.47 -25.70 -15.63
N GLU A 222 0.10 -25.77 -16.82
CA GLU A 222 1.28 -25.03 -17.25
C GLU A 222 1.16 -23.54 -16.91
N LEU A 223 2.31 -22.93 -16.61
CA LEU A 223 2.49 -21.48 -16.60
C LEU A 223 2.11 -20.94 -17.99
N ASN A 224 0.85 -20.58 -18.17
CA ASN A 224 0.44 -19.76 -19.29
C ASN A 224 0.89 -18.33 -19.00
N SER A 225 2.12 -18.02 -19.43
CA SER A 225 2.46 -16.66 -19.83
C SER A 225 1.60 -16.31 -21.04
N SER A 226 0.47 -15.63 -20.82
CA SER A 226 -0.31 -15.05 -21.91
C SER A 226 -0.36 -13.54 -21.75
N GLU A 227 0.48 -12.90 -22.57
CA GLU A 227 0.28 -11.65 -23.30
C GLU A 227 -0.35 -10.45 -22.60
N SER A 228 0.53 -9.47 -22.37
CA SER A 228 0.28 -8.04 -22.42
C SER A 228 -0.82 -7.65 -23.42
N SER A 229 -1.86 -6.94 -22.95
CA SER A 229 -2.70 -6.13 -23.83
C SER A 229 -2.50 -4.65 -23.54
N TYR A 230 -1.82 -4.00 -24.47
CA TYR A 230 -1.76 -2.55 -24.66
C TYR A 230 -3.14 -1.90 -24.50
N PHE A 231 -3.28 -0.95 -23.57
CA PHE A 231 -4.34 0.05 -23.65
C PHE A 231 -3.81 1.26 -24.43
N SER A 232 -4.15 1.32 -25.72
CA SER A 232 -3.87 2.44 -26.59
C SER A 232 -4.59 3.71 -26.11
N PHE A 233 -3.81 4.77 -25.96
CA PHE A 233 -4.24 6.15 -25.78
C PHE A 233 -5.22 6.59 -26.88
N VAL A 234 -6.42 7.04 -26.50
CA VAL A 234 -7.14 8.09 -27.25
C VAL A 234 -7.89 8.98 -26.22
N LEU A 235 -7.66 10.29 -26.33
CA LEU A 235 -8.27 11.42 -25.59
C LEU A 235 -7.62 11.89 -24.26
N LEU A 236 -6.31 12.16 -24.31
CA LEU A 236 -5.55 12.89 -23.27
C LEU A 236 -5.34 14.40 -23.59
N GLY A 237 -6.26 15.06 -24.29
CA GLY A 237 -5.98 16.38 -24.89
C GLY A 237 -6.74 17.61 -24.37
N PHE A 238 -7.96 17.49 -23.82
CA PHE A 238 -8.87 18.65 -23.75
C PHE A 238 -9.44 19.03 -22.37
N ILE A 239 -9.19 18.27 -21.29
CA ILE A 239 -9.75 18.60 -19.95
C ILE A 239 -8.65 18.78 -18.88
N PHE A 240 -7.38 18.91 -19.27
CA PHE A 240 -6.29 19.15 -18.30
C PHE A 240 -6.18 20.62 -17.84
N ASN A 241 -6.90 21.55 -18.48
CA ASN A 241 -6.85 22.98 -18.15
C ASN A 241 -7.99 23.45 -17.23
N TRP A 242 -8.93 22.58 -16.85
CA TRP A 242 -10.05 22.94 -15.97
C TRP A 242 -9.94 22.34 -14.56
N LEU A 243 -9.27 21.19 -14.41
CA LEU A 243 -9.21 20.43 -13.15
C LEU A 243 -8.12 20.88 -12.15
N PHE A 244 -7.27 21.84 -12.52
CA PHE A 244 -6.16 22.31 -11.66
C PHE A 244 -6.29 23.78 -11.24
N TYR A 245 -7.42 24.44 -11.51
CA TYR A 245 -7.65 25.84 -11.12
C TYR A 245 -9.04 26.12 -10.50
N HIS A 246 -9.82 25.09 -10.18
CA HIS A 246 -11.06 25.21 -9.41
C HIS A 246 -11.24 24.04 -8.44
#